data_AF-A0A9P9S6P2-F1
#
_entry.id   AF-A0A9P9S6P2-F1
#
_cell.length_a   1.000
_cell.length_b   1.000
_cell.length_c   1.000
_cell.angle_alpha   90.00
_cell.angle_beta   90.00
_cell.angle_gamma   90.00
#
_symmetry.space_group_name_H-M   'P 1'
#
loop_
_entity.id
_entity.type
_entity.pdbx_description
1 polymer ?
#
loop_
_entity_poly.entity_id
_entity_poly.type
_entity_poly.pdbx_seq_one_letter_code
_entity_poly.pdbx_strand_id
1 'polypeptide(L)'
;MDPVLNDERKQLVRQWMDHCIDHHPECGNREVASVFPDSAEILLIDVQRMRLVKSTTTRRYLALSYVWGQVPQFTTRVENLETSLWSDSLQDVLSEILTVIQNAIRLAVELKERYLWVDSLCIVQNDASIKHSQLALIAEIYNSATATIIVCAAPDASTGLCPSSHSTAQSELITSTSYETLSEYPFDFEGYRHVHSTGIRPPWRPELLH
;
A
#
# COMPACT_ATOMS: atom_id res chain seq x y z
N MET A 1 17.58 17.85 -2.94
CA MET A 1 16.53 17.25 -2.09
C MET A 1 17.23 16.30 -1.15
N ASP A 2 16.90 16.36 0.14
CA ASP A 2 17.53 15.51 1.14
C ASP A 2 17.01 14.07 1.04
N PRO A 3 17.87 13.06 1.23
CA PRO A 3 17.47 11.66 1.12
C PRO A 3 16.54 11.27 2.27
N VAL A 4 15.58 10.37 2.01
CA VAL A 4 14.64 9.89 3.04
C VAL A 4 15.39 9.11 4.12
N LEU A 5 16.39 8.33 3.71
CA LEU A 5 17.30 7.61 4.60
C LEU A 5 18.76 7.98 4.29
N ASN A 6 19.62 8.01 5.31
CA ASN A 6 21.07 8.09 5.11
C ASN A 6 21.61 6.82 4.44
N ASP A 7 22.83 6.88 3.89
CA ASP A 7 23.38 5.78 3.08
C ASP A 7 23.54 4.47 3.86
N GLU A 8 23.93 4.55 5.13
CA GLU A 8 24.05 3.39 6.02
C GLU A 8 22.71 2.67 6.19
N ARG A 9 21.64 3.41 6.49
CA ARG A 9 20.28 2.84 6.64
C ARG A 9 19.75 2.29 5.34
N LYS A 10 19.99 2.96 4.21
CA LYS A 10 19.60 2.44 2.88
C LYS A 10 20.28 1.11 2.59
N GLN A 11 21.57 1.00 2.91
CA GLN A 11 22.31 -0.24 2.74
C GLN A 11 21.79 -1.34 3.66
N LEU A 12 21.50 -1.02 4.92
CA LEU A 12 20.96 -1.97 5.89
C LEU A 12 19.60 -2.53 5.45
N VAL A 13 18.67 -1.67 5.02
CA VAL A 13 17.34 -2.09 4.55
C VAL A 13 17.46 -3.00 3.33
N ARG A 14 18.33 -2.65 2.36
CA ARG A 14 18.57 -3.53 1.20
C ARG A 14 19.15 -4.87 1.63
N GLN A 15 20.11 -4.89 2.54
CA GLN A 15 20.69 -6.15 3.04
C GLN A 15 19.63 -7.02 3.71
N TRP A 16 18.69 -6.44 4.46
CA TRP A 16 17.60 -7.21 5.06
C TRP A 16 16.63 -7.75 4.01
N MET A 17 16.29 -6.95 3.00
CA MET A 17 15.46 -7.40 1.88
C MET A 17 16.13 -8.54 1.11
N ASP A 18 17.41 -8.37 0.74
CA ASP A 18 18.19 -9.36 0.01
C ASP A 18 18.34 -10.64 0.83
N HIS A 19 18.71 -10.52 2.12
CA HIS A 19 18.81 -11.67 3.01
C HIS A 19 17.47 -12.42 3.12
N CYS A 20 16.35 -11.71 3.25
CA CYS A 20 15.03 -12.31 3.33
C CYS A 20 14.69 -13.10 2.06
N ILE A 21 14.93 -12.50 0.89
CA ILE A 21 14.70 -13.15 -0.42
C ILE A 21 15.62 -14.37 -0.58
N ASP A 22 16.88 -14.27 -0.20
CA ASP A 22 17.86 -15.32 -0.44
C ASP A 22 17.75 -16.50 0.54
N HIS A 23 17.25 -16.26 1.76
CA HIS A 23 17.27 -17.26 2.84
C HIS A 23 15.89 -17.75 3.29
N HIS A 24 14.79 -17.09 2.90
CA HIS A 24 13.43 -17.55 3.20
C HIS A 24 12.75 -18.01 1.91
N PRO A 25 12.55 -19.33 1.70
CA PRO A 25 11.88 -19.85 0.50
C PRO A 25 10.50 -19.24 0.26
N GLU A 26 9.75 -18.96 1.32
CA GLU A 26 8.46 -18.27 1.28
C GLU A 26 8.54 -16.81 0.80
N CYS A 27 9.70 -16.16 0.91
CA CYS A 27 9.92 -14.77 0.47
C CYS A 27 10.65 -14.69 -0.89
N GLY A 28 11.57 -15.62 -1.16
CA GLY A 28 12.39 -15.67 -2.38
C GLY A 28 11.79 -16.47 -3.53
N ASN A 29 11.09 -17.54 -3.22
CA ASN A 29 10.42 -18.38 -4.19
C ASN A 29 8.99 -17.85 -4.36
N ARG A 30 8.87 -16.75 -5.11
CA ARG A 30 7.59 -16.20 -5.54
C ARG A 30 6.92 -17.11 -6.58
N GLU A 31 6.65 -18.36 -6.22
CA GLU A 31 5.47 -19.07 -6.72
C GLU A 31 4.23 -18.47 -6.03
N VAL A 32 4.01 -17.16 -6.18
CA VAL A 32 2.75 -16.49 -5.80
C VAL A 32 1.56 -17.21 -6.46
N ALA A 33 1.82 -17.82 -7.62
CA ALA A 33 0.92 -18.71 -8.35
C ALA A 33 0.45 -19.97 -7.56
N SER A 34 1.14 -20.38 -6.49
CA SER A 34 0.74 -21.57 -5.70
C SER A 34 -0.25 -21.25 -4.58
N VAL A 35 -0.19 -20.03 -4.02
CA VAL A 35 -1.09 -19.56 -2.94
C VAL A 35 -2.29 -18.81 -3.52
N PHE A 36 -2.07 -18.03 -4.58
CA PHE A 36 -3.09 -17.31 -5.34
C PHE A 36 -2.97 -17.72 -6.82
N PRO A 37 -3.67 -18.81 -7.23
CA PRO A 37 -3.57 -19.35 -8.59
C PRO A 37 -4.05 -18.36 -9.66
N ASP A 38 -4.96 -17.45 -9.28
CA ASP A 38 -5.38 -16.32 -10.10
C ASP A 38 -4.69 -15.05 -9.59
N SER A 39 -3.74 -14.52 -10.36
CA SER A 39 -3.07 -13.27 -10.02
C SER A 39 -4.06 -12.12 -10.08
N ALA A 40 -4.40 -11.52 -8.93
CA ALA A 40 -5.40 -10.46 -8.89
C ALA A 40 -4.93 -9.21 -9.67
N GLU A 41 -5.84 -8.63 -10.45
CA GLU A 41 -5.58 -7.37 -11.15
C GLU A 41 -5.56 -6.20 -10.15
N ILE A 42 -4.46 -5.45 -10.17
CA ILE A 42 -4.24 -4.31 -9.27
C ILE A 42 -3.68 -3.11 -10.03
N LEU A 43 -3.80 -1.94 -9.43
CA LEU A 43 -3.03 -0.76 -9.86
C LEU A 43 -1.76 -0.66 -9.03
N LEU A 44 -0.69 -0.18 -9.65
CA LEU A 44 0.57 0.16 -9.01
C LEU A 44 1.03 1.53 -9.48
N ILE A 45 1.81 2.22 -8.66
CA ILE A 45 2.53 3.43 -9.05
C ILE A 45 3.85 3.01 -9.68
N ASP A 46 4.11 3.41 -10.92
CA ASP A 46 5.44 3.34 -11.56
C ASP A 46 6.24 4.57 -11.14
N VAL A 47 7.07 4.44 -10.11
CA VAL A 47 7.77 5.59 -9.49
C VAL A 47 8.79 6.26 -10.42
N GLN A 48 9.18 5.58 -11.50
CA GLN A 48 10.09 6.14 -12.52
C GLN A 48 9.37 7.02 -13.53
N ARG A 49 8.09 6.74 -13.79
CA ARG A 49 7.25 7.44 -14.78
C ARG A 49 6.13 8.25 -14.14
N MET A 50 6.14 8.35 -12.81
CA MET A 50 5.16 9.06 -11.99
C MET A 50 3.73 8.89 -12.51
N ARG A 51 3.27 7.63 -12.61
CA ARG A 51 1.94 7.29 -13.13
C ARG A 51 1.40 6.00 -12.53
N LEU A 52 0.10 5.79 -12.65
CA LEU A 52 -0.51 4.49 -12.38
C LEU A 52 -0.30 3.54 -13.56
N VAL A 53 -0.21 2.25 -13.25
CA VAL A 53 -0.17 1.16 -14.22
C VAL A 53 -1.06 0.02 -13.77
N LYS A 54 -1.76 -0.60 -14.72
CA LYS A 54 -2.43 -1.89 -14.50
C LYS A 54 -1.37 -2.98 -14.37
N SER A 55 -1.51 -3.83 -13.36
CA SER A 55 -0.58 -4.91 -13.07
C SER A 55 -1.29 -6.03 -12.32
N THR A 56 -0.51 -6.97 -11.80
CA THR A 56 -0.98 -8.08 -10.99
C THR A 56 -0.14 -8.23 -9.74
N THR A 57 -0.65 -8.94 -8.74
CA THR A 57 0.03 -9.24 -7.47
C THR A 57 1.34 -10.02 -7.65
N THR A 58 1.54 -10.68 -8.80
CA THR A 58 2.81 -11.36 -9.13
C THR A 58 3.96 -10.39 -9.42
N ARG A 59 3.67 -9.10 -9.69
CA ARG A 59 4.71 -8.09 -9.94
C ARG A 59 5.49 -7.81 -8.65
N ARG A 60 6.77 -7.47 -8.77
CA ARG A 60 7.57 -6.98 -7.65
C ARG A 60 7.18 -5.53 -7.34
N TYR A 61 6.72 -5.26 -6.12
CA TYR A 61 6.37 -3.92 -5.63
C TYR A 61 6.56 -3.81 -4.11
N LEU A 62 6.70 -2.58 -3.62
CA LEU A 62 6.56 -2.24 -2.21
C LEU A 62 5.12 -1.85 -1.89
N ALA A 63 4.65 -2.07 -0.67
CA ALA A 63 3.38 -1.51 -0.19
C ALA A 63 3.62 -0.40 0.83
N LEU A 64 2.72 0.58 0.92
CA LEU A 64 2.72 1.59 1.98
C LEU A 64 1.54 1.38 2.92
N SER A 65 1.82 1.26 4.22
CA SER A 65 0.83 1.26 5.30
C SER A 65 0.96 2.53 6.12
N TYR A 66 -0.10 3.34 6.14
CA TYR A 66 -0.14 4.64 6.80
C TYR A 66 -1.57 5.01 7.23
N VAL A 67 -1.69 5.94 8.17
CA VAL A 67 -2.99 6.50 8.57
C VAL A 67 -3.33 7.69 7.67
N TRP A 68 -4.46 7.65 6.97
CA TRP A 68 -4.87 8.72 6.04
C TRP A 68 -5.08 10.06 6.74
N GLY A 69 -5.67 10.06 7.94
CA GLY A 69 -6.09 11.28 8.63
C GLY A 69 -7.27 11.99 7.94
N GLN A 70 -7.63 13.17 8.44
CA GLN A 70 -8.71 14.02 7.89
C GLN A 70 -8.13 15.16 7.04
N VAL A 71 -7.21 14.83 6.14
CA VAL A 71 -6.55 15.79 5.25
C VAL A 71 -7.02 15.62 3.81
N PRO A 72 -7.31 16.71 3.07
CA PRO A 72 -7.55 16.63 1.64
C PRO A 72 -6.35 15.98 0.95
N GLN A 73 -6.60 14.97 0.12
CA GLN A 73 -5.57 14.26 -0.62
C GLN A 73 -6.09 13.86 -1.99
N PHE A 74 -5.16 13.81 -2.95
CA PHE A 74 -5.42 13.18 -4.24
C PHE A 74 -5.80 11.71 -4.03
N THR A 75 -6.91 11.29 -4.64
CA THR A 75 -7.38 9.91 -4.63
C THR A 75 -7.74 9.51 -6.05
N THR A 76 -7.54 8.24 -6.36
CA THR A 76 -7.97 7.71 -7.65
C THR A 76 -9.48 7.51 -7.64
N ARG A 77 -10.12 8.01 -8.69
CA ARG A 77 -11.56 8.01 -8.90
C ARG A 77 -11.85 7.59 -10.33
N VAL A 78 -13.07 7.16 -10.62
CA VAL A 78 -13.46 6.72 -11.97
C VAL A 78 -13.15 7.80 -13.01
N GLU A 79 -13.35 9.07 -12.66
CA GLU A 79 -13.20 10.21 -13.57
C GLU A 79 -11.74 10.54 -13.89
N ASN A 80 -10.80 10.23 -12.99
CA ASN A 80 -9.37 10.52 -13.15
C ASN A 80 -8.51 9.28 -13.40
N LEU A 81 -9.11 8.08 -13.46
CA LEU A 81 -8.38 6.83 -13.62
C LEU A 81 -7.61 6.80 -14.95
N GLU A 82 -8.27 7.09 -16.06
CA GLU A 82 -7.64 7.06 -17.39
C GLU A 82 -6.50 8.08 -17.52
N THR A 83 -6.69 9.31 -17.01
CA THR A 83 -5.64 10.33 -17.02
C THR A 83 -4.48 9.97 -16.10
N SER A 84 -4.76 9.30 -14.97
CA SER A 84 -3.73 8.81 -14.03
C SER A 84 -2.86 7.69 -14.62
N LEU A 85 -3.22 7.09 -15.75
CA LEU A 85 -2.41 6.11 -16.47
C LEU A 85 -1.42 6.75 -17.46
N TRP A 86 -1.57 8.04 -17.77
CA TRP A 86 -0.69 8.76 -18.69
C TRP A 86 0.70 8.93 -18.09
N SER A 87 1.71 9.09 -18.94
CA SER A 87 3.07 9.30 -18.44
C SER A 87 3.15 10.63 -17.68
N ASP A 88 3.82 10.60 -16.53
CA ASP A 88 4.04 11.74 -15.65
C ASP A 88 2.76 12.36 -15.04
N SER A 89 1.60 11.71 -15.14
CA SER A 89 0.33 12.25 -14.63
C SER A 89 0.32 12.53 -13.12
N LEU A 90 1.03 11.73 -12.32
CA LEU A 90 1.15 11.95 -10.88
C LEU A 90 2.14 13.07 -10.55
N GLN A 91 3.01 13.46 -11.51
CA GLN A 91 3.88 14.61 -11.36
C GLN A 91 3.08 15.92 -11.44
N ASP A 92 2.04 15.96 -12.28
CA ASP A 92 1.15 17.12 -12.43
C ASP A 92 0.33 17.40 -11.17
N VAL A 93 -0.04 16.36 -10.43
CA VAL A 93 -0.81 16.44 -9.17
C VAL A 93 0.06 16.24 -7.92
N LEU A 94 1.39 16.33 -8.05
CA LEU A 94 2.30 16.00 -6.95
C LEU A 94 2.04 16.84 -5.69
N SER A 95 1.61 18.10 -5.83
CA SER A 95 1.26 18.98 -4.71
C SER A 95 -0.01 18.54 -3.95
N GLU A 96 -0.86 17.72 -4.57
CA GLU A 96 -2.07 17.17 -3.96
C GLU A 96 -1.84 15.77 -3.35
N ILE A 97 -0.71 15.14 -3.66
CA ILE A 97 -0.29 13.86 -3.08
C ILE A 97 0.30 14.11 -1.69
N LEU A 98 -0.12 13.33 -0.69
CA LEU A 98 0.34 13.48 0.69
C LEU A 98 1.85 13.30 0.82
N THR A 99 2.45 14.07 1.72
CA THR A 99 3.89 14.04 2.01
C THR A 99 4.40 12.64 2.33
N VAL A 100 3.64 11.83 3.07
CA VAL A 100 4.01 10.43 3.37
C VAL A 100 4.13 9.58 2.10
N ILE A 101 3.22 9.76 1.15
CA ILE A 101 3.23 9.05 -0.13
C ILE A 101 4.40 9.53 -0.99
N GLN A 102 4.64 10.85 -1.05
CA GLN A 102 5.80 11.40 -1.77
C GLN A 102 7.11 10.85 -1.22
N ASN A 103 7.25 10.75 0.11
CA ASN A 103 8.42 10.16 0.74
C ASN A 103 8.53 8.65 0.46
N ALA A 104 7.43 7.92 0.44
CA ALA A 104 7.43 6.50 0.08
C ALA A 104 7.85 6.27 -1.38
N ILE A 105 7.40 7.13 -2.31
CA ILE A 105 7.85 7.12 -3.72
C ILE A 105 9.36 7.34 -3.79
N ARG A 106 9.88 8.35 -3.09
CA ARG A 106 11.34 8.62 -3.03
C ARG A 106 12.10 7.44 -2.42
N LEU A 107 11.59 6.86 -1.35
CA LEU A 107 12.21 5.70 -0.71
C LEU A 107 12.22 4.49 -1.64
N ALA A 108 11.16 4.23 -2.40
CA ALA A 108 11.14 3.17 -3.40
C ALA A 108 12.23 3.38 -4.47
N VAL A 109 12.38 4.60 -4.99
CA VAL A 109 13.47 4.97 -5.91
C VAL A 109 14.85 4.74 -5.26
N GLU A 110 15.03 5.20 -4.03
CA GLU A 110 16.26 5.03 -3.26
C GLU A 110 16.57 3.54 -3.02
N LEU A 111 15.57 2.69 -2.82
CA LEU A 111 15.73 1.24 -2.64
C LEU A 111 15.90 0.48 -3.97
N LYS A 112 15.81 1.16 -5.12
CA LYS A 112 15.81 0.57 -6.47
C LYS A 112 14.56 -0.27 -6.78
N GLU A 113 13.47 0.00 -6.10
CA GLU A 113 12.16 -0.59 -6.38
C GLU A 113 11.36 0.30 -7.32
N ARG A 114 10.76 -0.30 -8.34
CA ARG A 114 10.05 0.45 -9.39
C ARG A 114 8.57 0.66 -9.09
N TYR A 115 7.96 -0.25 -8.36
CA TYR A 115 6.52 -0.24 -8.15
C TYR A 115 6.21 -0.06 -6.67
N LEU A 116 5.23 0.80 -6.42
CA LEU A 116 4.69 1.06 -5.09
C LEU A 116 3.16 0.90 -5.14
N TRP A 117 2.60 0.22 -4.16
CA TRP A 117 1.17 0.16 -3.92
C TRP A 117 0.81 1.07 -2.75
N VAL A 118 -0.21 1.91 -2.96
CA VAL A 118 -0.77 2.83 -1.97
C VAL A 118 -2.28 2.81 -2.12
N ASP A 119 -3.01 2.49 -1.07
CA ASP A 119 -4.47 2.33 -1.09
C ASP A 119 -5.23 3.53 -1.70
N SER A 120 -4.93 4.77 -1.31
CA SER A 120 -5.58 5.99 -1.80
C SER A 120 -5.42 6.21 -3.30
N LEU A 121 -4.33 5.70 -3.89
CA LEU A 121 -3.98 5.87 -5.30
C LEU A 121 -4.24 4.62 -6.15
N CYS A 122 -4.13 3.44 -5.57
CA CYS A 122 -4.23 2.17 -6.28
C CYS A 122 -5.62 1.52 -6.18
N ILE A 123 -6.52 2.10 -5.38
CA ILE A 123 -7.92 1.71 -5.30
C ILE A 123 -8.78 2.86 -5.83
N VAL A 124 -9.79 2.53 -6.65
CA VAL A 124 -10.78 3.50 -7.11
C VAL A 124 -11.75 3.80 -5.96
N GLN A 125 -11.74 5.03 -5.45
CA GLN A 125 -12.35 5.35 -4.16
C GLN A 125 -13.85 5.65 -4.20
N ASN A 126 -14.37 6.14 -5.34
CA ASN A 126 -15.75 6.61 -5.48
C ASN A 126 -16.69 5.62 -6.19
N ASP A 127 -16.20 4.43 -6.55
CA ASP A 127 -17.05 3.34 -7.05
C ASP A 127 -17.11 2.22 -6.01
N ALA A 128 -18.30 2.02 -5.41
CA ALA A 128 -18.47 1.07 -4.32
C ALA A 128 -18.22 -0.39 -4.74
N SER A 129 -18.55 -0.74 -5.98
CA SER A 129 -18.40 -2.11 -6.49
C SER A 129 -16.93 -2.45 -6.74
N ILE A 130 -16.22 -1.55 -7.43
CA ILE A 130 -14.78 -1.67 -7.69
C ILE A 130 -14.03 -1.65 -6.36
N LYS A 131 -14.33 -0.68 -5.50
CA LYS A 131 -13.70 -0.56 -4.18
C LYS A 131 -13.89 -1.83 -3.36
N HIS A 132 -15.11 -2.36 -3.25
CA HIS A 132 -15.37 -3.59 -2.50
C HIS A 132 -14.57 -4.78 -3.04
N SER A 133 -14.51 -4.92 -4.35
CA SER A 133 -13.73 -5.97 -5.01
C SER A 133 -12.23 -5.83 -4.72
N GLN A 134 -11.69 -4.61 -4.73
CA GLN A 134 -10.28 -4.36 -4.41
C GLN A 134 -9.97 -4.52 -2.91
N LEU A 135 -10.91 -4.18 -2.02
CA LEU A 135 -10.77 -4.40 -0.58
C LEU A 135 -10.70 -5.89 -0.24
N ALA A 136 -11.41 -6.75 -0.96
CA ALA A 136 -11.30 -8.20 -0.81
C ALA A 136 -9.91 -8.75 -1.12
N LEU A 137 -9.09 -8.00 -1.88
CA LEU A 137 -7.72 -8.37 -2.26
C LEU A 137 -6.65 -7.85 -1.31
N ILE A 138 -6.99 -7.06 -0.28
CA ILE A 138 -6.00 -6.42 0.61
C ILE A 138 -5.01 -7.43 1.19
N ALA A 139 -5.49 -8.57 1.68
CA ALA A 139 -4.63 -9.60 2.24
C ALA A 139 -3.63 -10.15 1.21
N GLU A 140 -4.09 -10.41 -0.03
CA GLU A 140 -3.23 -10.84 -1.12
C GLU A 140 -2.22 -9.76 -1.51
N ILE A 141 -2.64 -8.50 -1.56
CA ILE A 141 -1.77 -7.36 -1.92
C ILE A 141 -0.63 -7.20 -0.92
N TYR A 142 -0.92 -7.22 0.39
CA TYR A 142 0.15 -7.10 1.39
C TYR A 142 1.04 -8.33 1.43
N ASN A 143 0.47 -9.54 1.32
CA ASN A 143 1.26 -10.78 1.27
C ASN A 143 2.12 -10.90 0.01
N SER A 144 1.70 -10.28 -1.09
CA SER A 144 2.43 -10.28 -2.36
C SER A 144 3.35 -9.07 -2.50
N ALA A 145 3.46 -8.18 -1.52
CA ALA A 145 4.45 -7.11 -1.52
C ALA A 145 5.84 -7.67 -1.22
N THR A 146 6.89 -7.02 -1.72
CA THR A 146 8.29 -7.40 -1.41
C THR A 146 8.67 -6.97 0.01
N ALA A 147 8.21 -5.79 0.39
CA ALA A 147 8.25 -5.29 1.74
C ALA A 147 7.12 -4.26 1.88
N THR A 148 6.68 -4.05 3.12
CA THR A 148 5.74 -2.99 3.46
C THR A 148 6.48 -1.88 4.19
N ILE A 149 6.34 -0.65 3.71
CA ILE A 149 6.77 0.56 4.40
C ILE A 149 5.66 0.89 5.40
N ILE A 150 5.97 0.86 6.69
CA ILE A 150 5.01 1.17 7.75
C ILE A 150 5.37 2.52 8.38
N VAL A 151 4.36 3.37 8.61
CA VAL A 151 4.52 4.70 9.21
C VAL A 151 3.77 4.76 10.55
N CYS A 152 4.47 4.48 11.65
CA CYS A 152 3.86 4.25 12.98
C CYS A 152 3.71 5.47 13.90
N ALA A 153 4.14 6.68 13.54
CA ALA A 153 4.20 7.80 14.49
C ALA A 153 3.82 9.16 13.89
N ALA A 154 2.66 9.22 13.25
CA ALA A 154 2.16 10.41 12.58
C ALA A 154 0.70 10.66 13.04
N PRO A 155 0.35 11.83 13.61
CA PRO A 155 -1.05 12.15 13.96
C PRO A 155 -1.96 12.15 12.72
N ASP A 156 -1.37 12.39 11.55
CA ASP A 156 -1.98 12.28 10.22
C ASP A 156 -0.89 12.16 9.13
N ALA A 157 -1.27 11.81 7.91
CA ALA A 157 -0.37 11.60 6.78
C ALA A 157 0.45 12.83 6.31
N SER A 158 0.24 14.02 6.90
CA SER A 158 0.99 15.23 6.56
C SER A 158 2.41 15.25 7.13
N THR A 159 2.68 14.45 8.17
CA THR A 159 3.96 14.51 8.93
C THR A 159 5.15 13.85 8.23
N GLY A 160 4.94 13.16 7.10
CA GLY A 160 6.02 12.55 6.31
C GLY A 160 6.74 11.38 7.01
N LEU A 161 7.79 10.82 6.38
CA LEU A 161 8.58 9.71 6.93
C LEU A 161 9.70 10.19 7.89
N CYS A 162 9.94 11.50 7.95
CA CYS A 162 10.87 12.12 8.88
C CYS A 162 10.19 13.34 9.53
N PRO A 163 9.89 13.31 10.82
CA PRO A 163 9.64 14.54 11.55
C PRO A 163 10.94 15.34 11.57
N SER A 164 10.85 16.65 11.33
CA SER A 164 11.96 17.58 11.51
C SER A 164 12.59 17.39 12.91
N SER A 165 13.90 17.62 12.99
CA SER A 165 14.87 17.23 14.05
C SER A 165 14.62 17.73 15.48
N HIS A 166 13.38 18.06 15.86
CA HIS A 166 13.02 18.57 17.19
C HIS A 166 11.81 17.89 17.83
N SER A 167 11.28 16.80 17.27
CA SER A 167 10.20 16.02 17.91
C SER A 167 10.57 14.54 17.97
N THR A 168 10.45 13.96 19.16
CA THR A 168 10.81 12.59 19.56
C THR A 168 9.89 11.50 18.98
N ALA A 169 9.35 11.69 17.77
CA ALA A 169 8.55 10.69 17.08
C ALA A 169 9.49 9.81 16.24
N GLN A 170 9.86 8.65 16.77
CA GLN A 170 10.60 7.63 16.01
C GLN A 170 9.70 7.12 14.87
N SER A 171 10.03 7.46 13.63
CA SER A 171 9.53 6.70 12.48
C SER A 171 10.34 5.41 12.38
N GLU A 172 9.81 4.33 12.95
CA GLU A 172 10.37 3.01 12.72
C GLU A 172 9.92 2.52 11.35
N LEU A 173 10.88 2.34 10.45
CA LEU A 173 10.68 1.59 9.23
C LEU A 173 10.64 0.10 9.62
N ILE A 174 9.46 -0.40 9.96
CA ILE A 174 9.27 -1.82 10.20
C ILE A 174 9.04 -2.48 8.83
N THR A 175 10.07 -3.16 8.32
CA THR A 175 9.92 -4.10 7.20
C THR A 175 9.35 -5.40 7.78
N SER A 176 8.03 -5.57 7.83
CA SER A 176 7.45 -6.88 8.13
C SER A 176 7.24 -7.66 6.84
N THR A 177 7.69 -8.92 6.84
CA THR A 177 7.46 -9.91 5.77
C THR A 177 6.51 -11.02 6.22
N SER A 178 5.79 -10.85 7.34
CA SER A 178 4.83 -11.85 7.81
C SER A 178 3.62 -11.26 8.54
N TYR A 179 2.53 -12.03 8.48
CA TYR A 179 1.11 -11.70 8.64
C TYR A 179 0.64 -11.28 10.05
N GLU A 180 1.50 -11.26 11.07
CA GLU A 180 1.05 -11.21 12.47
C GLU A 180 0.62 -9.83 12.97
N THR A 181 0.81 -8.75 12.20
CA THR A 181 0.54 -7.37 12.66
C THR A 181 -0.76 -6.76 12.13
N LEU A 182 -1.59 -7.51 11.39
CA LEU A 182 -2.80 -6.98 10.74
C LEU A 182 -4.08 -7.06 11.61
N SER A 183 -4.02 -7.62 12.83
CA SER A 183 -5.20 -7.76 13.71
C SER A 183 -5.62 -6.47 14.43
N GLU A 184 -4.83 -5.40 14.35
CA GLU A 184 -5.05 -4.14 15.09
C GLU A 184 -5.50 -2.97 14.20
N TYR A 185 -5.97 -3.24 12.98
CA TYR A 185 -6.40 -2.19 12.07
C TYR A 185 -7.67 -1.46 12.55
N PRO A 186 -7.67 -0.11 12.56
CA PRO A 186 -8.85 0.72 12.83
C PRO A 186 -9.67 0.94 11.55
N PHE A 187 -9.88 -0.12 10.75
CA PHE A 187 -10.94 -0.10 9.75
C PHE A 187 -12.23 -0.51 10.47
N ASP A 188 -13.29 0.26 10.32
CA ASP A 188 -14.60 -0.08 10.90
C ASP A 188 -15.15 -1.35 10.22
N PHE A 189 -14.87 -2.49 10.85
CA PHE A 189 -15.12 -3.84 10.34
C PHE A 189 -16.46 -4.42 10.86
N GLU A 190 -17.40 -3.60 11.34
CA GLU A 190 -18.69 -4.11 11.88
C GLU A 190 -19.48 -4.98 10.89
N GLY A 191 -19.23 -4.87 9.58
CA GLY A 191 -19.83 -5.74 8.55
C GLY A 191 -19.13 -7.08 8.28
N TYR A 192 -17.92 -7.33 8.79
CA TYR A 192 -17.10 -8.50 8.40
C TYR A 192 -17.00 -9.59 9.47
N ARG A 193 -17.43 -9.32 10.71
CA ARG A 193 -17.38 -10.25 11.86
C ARG A 193 -18.39 -11.41 11.81
N HIS A 194 -19.14 -11.60 10.72
CA HIS A 194 -20.20 -12.61 10.67
C HIS A 194 -20.24 -13.45 9.38
N VAL A 195 -19.08 -13.77 8.80
CA VAL A 195 -19.04 -14.66 7.62
C VAL A 195 -18.08 -15.85 7.76
N HIS A 196 -17.23 -15.92 8.80
CA HIS A 196 -16.29 -17.03 8.95
C HIS A 196 -16.35 -17.69 10.33
N SER A 197 -17.48 -18.35 10.64
CA SER A 197 -17.44 -19.45 11.62
C SER A 197 -18.55 -20.50 11.50
N THR A 198 -19.60 -20.30 10.71
CA THR A 198 -20.61 -21.34 10.47
C THR A 198 -21.13 -21.27 9.05
N GLY A 199 -21.05 -22.38 8.32
CA GLY A 199 -21.56 -22.52 6.95
C GLY A 199 -23.08 -22.47 6.88
N ILE A 200 -23.68 -21.31 7.15
CA ILE A 200 -25.11 -21.05 7.05
C ILE A 200 -25.29 -19.74 6.26
N ARG A 201 -25.92 -19.81 5.08
CA ARG A 201 -26.37 -18.63 4.34
C ARG A 201 -27.43 -17.88 5.16
N PRO A 202 -27.31 -16.56 5.40
CA PRO A 202 -28.43 -15.78 5.91
C PRO A 202 -29.18 -15.03 4.79
N PRO A 203 -30.44 -14.66 5.04
CA PRO A 203 -31.38 -14.15 4.05
C PRO A 203 -31.27 -12.63 3.90
N TRP A 204 -31.22 -12.14 2.67
CA TRP A 204 -31.37 -10.70 2.40
C TRP A 204 -32.83 -10.28 2.64
N ARG A 205 -33.08 -9.29 3.51
CA ARG A 205 -34.32 -8.49 3.51
C ARG A 205 -33.99 -7.00 3.27
N PRO A 206 -34.53 -6.37 2.21
CA PRO A 206 -34.19 -5.02 1.80
C PRO A 206 -35.19 -3.99 2.34
N GLU A 207 -35.29 -3.87 3.66
CA GLU A 207 -36.17 -2.89 4.30
C GLU A 207 -35.41 -2.30 5.48
N LEU A 208 -34.72 -1.18 5.26
CA LEU A 208 -34.32 -0.13 6.24
C LEU A 208 -33.23 0.75 5.59
N LEU A 209 -33.64 1.49 4.55
CA LEU A 209 -33.00 2.72 4.12
C LEU A 209 -34.07 3.82 4.20
N HIS A 210 -34.02 4.59 5.28
CA HIS A 210 -34.57 5.94 5.38
C HIS A 210 -33.53 6.81 6.07
#